data_AF-A0A3D1PHV7-F1
#
_entry.id   AF-A0A3D1PHV7-F1
#
_cell.length_a   1.000
_cell.length_b   1.000
_cell.length_c   1.000
_cell.angle_alpha   90.00
_cell.angle_beta   90.00
_cell.angle_gamma   90.00
#
_symmetry.space_group_name_H-M   'P 1'
#
loop_
_entity.id
_entity.type
_entity.pdbx_description
1 polymer ?
#
loop_
_entity_poly.entity_id
_entity_poly.type
_entity_poly.pdbx_seq_one_letter_code
_entity_poly.pdbx_strand_id
1 'polypeptide(L)'
;AGGAYVPLDPAYPQERLVFMLENAQAAVLLTQQNLLEKLGSYGTQVILLENDWSEIIQQQVHNPCSCVAANNLSYVIYTSGSTGKP
;
A
#
# COMPACT_ATOMS: atom_id res chain seq x y z
N ALA A 1 9.38 -5.57 7.96
CA ALA A 1 8.96 -5.84 6.58
C ALA A 1 10.02 -5.41 5.56
N GLY A 2 10.54 -4.18 5.64
CA GLY A 2 11.59 -3.69 4.73
C GLY A 2 11.10 -3.25 3.36
N GLY A 3 9.80 -3.06 3.19
CA GLY A 3 9.22 -2.41 2.01
C GLY A 3 9.13 -0.89 2.18
N ALA A 4 8.88 -0.21 1.06
CA ALA A 4 8.49 1.19 1.01
C ALA A 4 6.98 1.30 0.83
N TYR A 5 6.34 2.30 1.47
CA TYR A 5 4.90 2.50 1.30
C TYR A 5 4.58 3.63 0.32
N VAL A 6 3.48 3.47 -0.41
CA VAL A 6 2.85 4.51 -1.23
C VAL A 6 1.54 4.89 -0.55
N PRO A 7 1.41 6.10 0.00
CA PRO A 7 0.15 6.51 0.60
C PRO A 7 -0.91 6.72 -0.49
N LEU A 8 -2.08 6.14 -0.26
CA LEU A 8 -3.25 6.32 -1.11
C LEU A 8 -4.31 7.09 -0.31
N ASP A 9 -4.68 8.28 -0.78
CA ASP A 9 -5.72 9.09 -0.15
C ASP A 9 -7.11 8.61 -0.61
N PRO A 10 -7.97 8.10 0.28
CA PRO A 10 -9.32 7.66 -0.08
C PRO A 10 -10.23 8.74 -0.68
N ALA A 11 -9.86 10.02 -0.53
CA ALA A 11 -10.58 11.13 -1.15
C ALA A 11 -10.28 11.25 -2.66
N TYR A 12 -9.25 10.58 -3.17
CA TYR A 12 -8.94 10.58 -4.59
C TYR A 12 -9.94 9.73 -5.39
N PRO A 13 -10.24 10.13 -6.65
CA PRO A 13 -11.03 9.29 -7.55
C PRO A 13 -10.42 7.91 -7.72
N GLN A 14 -11.27 6.90 -7.92
CA GLN A 14 -10.86 5.50 -8.07
C GLN A 14 -9.80 5.33 -9.17
N GLU A 15 -9.96 6.01 -10.31
CA GLU A 15 -9.04 5.92 -11.44
C GLU A 15 -7.63 6.40 -11.07
N ARG A 16 -7.53 7.42 -10.21
CA ARG A 16 -6.24 7.92 -9.72
C ARG A 16 -5.58 6.93 -8.78
N LEU A 17 -6.35 6.29 -7.91
CA LEU A 17 -5.85 5.28 -6.98
C LEU A 17 -5.36 4.03 -7.72
N VAL A 18 -6.13 3.56 -8.72
CA VAL A 18 -5.74 2.45 -9.60
C VAL A 18 -4.46 2.80 -10.35
N PHE A 19 -4.38 3.99 -10.94
CA PHE A 19 -3.16 4.44 -11.62
C PHE A 19 -1.93 4.44 -10.69
N MET A 20 -2.05 4.95 -9.46
CA MET A 20 -0.95 4.99 -8.51
C MET A 20 -0.48 3.57 -8.12
N LEU A 21 -1.42 2.64 -7.94
CA LEU A 21 -1.12 1.24 -7.63
C LEU A 21 -0.42 0.52 -8.79
N GLU A 22 -0.89 0.73 -10.01
CA GLU A 22 -0.30 0.14 -11.22
C GLU A 22 1.09 0.72 -11.51
N ASN A 23 1.23 2.05 -11.41
CA ASN A 23 2.50 2.73 -11.67
C ASN A 23 3.56 2.37 -10.62
N ALA A 24 3.17 2.25 -9.35
CA ALA A 24 4.07 1.81 -8.28
C ALA A 24 4.38 0.30 -8.34
N GLN A 25 3.68 -0.47 -9.18
CA GLN A 25 3.76 -1.93 -9.23
C GLN A 25 3.60 -2.54 -7.82
N ALA A 26 2.64 -2.01 -7.04
CA ALA A 26 2.47 -2.38 -5.65
C ALA A 26 2.16 -3.88 -5.52
N ALA A 27 3.03 -4.62 -4.83
CA ALA A 27 2.89 -6.06 -4.60
C ALA A 27 1.88 -6.42 -3.49
N VAL A 28 1.61 -5.47 -2.58
CA VAL A 28 0.70 -5.64 -1.45
C VAL A 28 -0.09 -4.34 -1.25
N LEU A 29 -1.41 -4.46 -1.08
CA LEU A 29 -2.30 -3.39 -0.65
C LEU A 29 -2.71 -3.62 0.80
N LEU A 30 -2.25 -2.76 1.71
CA LEU A 30 -2.71 -2.73 3.10
C LEU A 30 -3.86 -1.70 3.20
N THR A 31 -5.06 -2.16 3.55
CA THR A 31 -6.25 -1.30 3.55
C THR A 31 -7.32 -1.77 4.54
N GLN A 32 -8.46 -1.09 4.53
CA GLN A 32 -9.67 -1.39 5.28
C GLN A 32 -10.78 -1.86 4.34
N GLN A 33 -11.71 -2.68 4.83
CA GLN A 33 -12.79 -3.27 4.01
C GLN A 33 -13.60 -2.21 3.24
N ASN A 34 -14.02 -1.13 3.90
CA ASN A 34 -14.81 -0.06 3.32
C ASN A 34 -14.07 0.75 2.23
N LEU A 35 -12.74 0.74 2.24
CA LEU A 35 -11.89 1.40 1.25
C LEU A 35 -11.65 0.49 0.04
N LEU A 36 -11.50 -0.82 0.28
CA LEU A 36 -11.38 -1.80 -0.79
C LEU A 36 -12.62 -1.82 -1.69
N GLU A 37 -13.81 -1.72 -1.10
CA GLU A 37 -15.08 -1.66 -1.84
C GLU A 37 -15.15 -0.47 -2.82
N LYS A 38 -14.53 0.66 -2.48
CA LYS A 38 -14.43 1.84 -3.36
C LYS A 38 -13.39 1.67 -4.46
N LEU A 39 -12.35 0.89 -4.21
CA LEU A 39 -11.24 0.68 -5.13
C LEU A 39 -11.57 -0.39 -6.18
N GLY A 40 -12.44 -1.35 -5.82
CA GLY A 40 -12.76 -2.51 -6.63
C GLY A 40 -11.74 -3.64 -6.46
N SER A 41 -11.92 -4.70 -7.24
CA SER A 41 -10.98 -5.83 -7.25
C SER A 41 -9.66 -5.42 -7.91
N TYR A 42 -8.55 -5.61 -7.22
CA TYR A 42 -7.21 -5.36 -7.74
C TYR A 42 -6.38 -6.65 -7.67
N GLY A 43 -5.59 -6.94 -8.71
CA GLY A 43 -4.85 -8.21 -8.85
C GLY A 43 -3.62 -8.37 -7.94
N THR A 44 -3.54 -7.61 -6.86
CA THR A 44 -2.42 -7.66 -5.89
C THR A 44 -2.87 -8.30 -4.58
N GLN A 45 -1.93 -8.76 -3.77
CA GLN A 45 -2.25 -9.29 -2.44
C GLN A 45 -2.87 -8.18 -1.58
N VAL A 46 -4.07 -8.39 -1.07
CA VAL A 46 -4.74 -7.44 -0.17
C VAL A 46 -4.64 -7.95 1.26
N ILE A 47 -4.22 -7.06 2.17
CA ILE A 47 -4.28 -7.27 3.61
C ILE A 47 -5.34 -6.32 4.16
N LEU A 48 -6.36 -6.88 4.80
CA LEU A 48 -7.46 -6.16 5.41
C LEU A 48 -7.24 -6.10 6.93
N LEU A 49 -7.07 -4.89 7.46
CA LEU A 49 -6.76 -4.69 8.87
C LEU A 49 -7.82 -5.29 9.81
N GLU A 50 -9.09 -5.23 9.44
CA GLU A 50 -10.19 -5.76 10.25
C GLU A 50 -10.30 -7.28 10.15
N ASN A 51 -10.17 -7.83 8.94
CA ASN A 51 -10.46 -9.24 8.67
C ASN A 51 -9.27 -10.13 9.04
N ASP A 52 -8.05 -9.67 8.78
CA ASP A 52 -6.83 -10.46 8.96
C ASP A 52 -6.24 -10.28 10.37
N TRP A 53 -6.89 -9.49 11.23
CA TRP A 53 -6.37 -9.14 12.56
C TRP A 53 -6.08 -10.38 13.43
N SER A 54 -6.96 -11.38 13.37
CA SER A 54 -6.82 -12.61 14.15
C SER A 54 -5.57 -13.41 13.77
N GLU A 55 -5.12 -13.33 12.52
CA GLU A 55 -3.88 -13.94 12.04
C GLU A 55 -2.67 -13.04 12.34
N ILE A 56 -2.83 -11.71 12.20
CA ILE A 56 -1.79 -10.72 12.48
C ILE A 56 -1.31 -10.82 13.93
N ILE A 57 -2.23 -10.95 14.90
CA ILE A 57 -1.87 -11.03 16.33
C ILE A 57 -1.12 -12.32 16.71
N GLN A 58 -1.17 -13.36 15.86
CA GLN A 58 -0.44 -14.61 16.07
C GLN A 58 1.01 -14.52 15.58
N GLN A 59 1.36 -13.45 14.86
CA GLN A 59 2.71 -13.25 14.35
C GLN A 59 3.70 -12.95 15.48
N GLN A 60 4.98 -13.18 15.18
CA GLN A 60 6.06 -12.91 16.11
C GLN A 60 6.17 -11.41 16.43
N VAL A 61 6.26 -11.08 17.72
CA VAL A 61 6.32 -9.68 18.21
C VAL A 61 7.74 -9.14 18.36
N HIS A 62 8.77 -9.94 18.08
CA HIS A 62 10.16 -9.50 18.14
C HIS A 62 10.53 -8.66 16.89
N ASN A 63 11.56 -7.82 17.03
CA ASN A 63 12.04 -7.01 15.92
C ASN A 63 12.46 -7.91 14.73
N PRO A 64 11.94 -7.66 13.51
CA PRO A 64 12.27 -8.49 12.36
C PRO A 64 13.74 -8.29 11.99
N CYS A 65 14.43 -9.39 11.67
CA CYS A 65 15.71 -9.31 10.98
C CYS A 65 15.47 -8.77 9.57
N SER A 66 16.11 -7.64 9.23
CA SER A 66 15.88 -6.92 7.98
C SER A 66 17.21 -6.65 7.30
N CYS A 67 17.30 -6.93 6.00
CA CYS A 67 18.48 -6.64 5.18
C CYS A 67 18.44 -5.22 4.56
N VAL A 68 17.58 -4.34 5.09
CA VAL A 68 17.44 -2.96 4.60
C VAL A 68 18.71 -2.16 4.89
N ALA A 69 19.19 -1.45 3.88
CA ALA A 69 20.30 -0.50 3.93
C ALA A 69 19.79 0.95 3.85
N ALA A 70 20.66 1.91 4.20
CA ALA A 70 20.31 3.33 4.29
C ALA A 70 19.85 3.97 2.97
N ASN A 71 20.17 3.34 1.83
CA ASN A 71 19.79 3.80 0.49
C ASN A 71 18.51 3.13 -0.05
N ASN A 72 17.88 2.22 0.69
CA ASN A 72 16.58 1.68 0.31
C ASN A 72 15.48 2.72 0.52
N LEU A 73 14.43 2.64 -0.30
CA LEU A 73 13.26 3.50 -0.17
C LEU A 73 12.52 3.21 1.14
N SER A 74 12.05 4.28 1.79
CA SER A 74 11.11 4.19 2.91
C SER A 74 9.68 4.48 2.46
N TYR A 75 9.50 5.41 1.53
CA TYR A 75 8.22 5.77 0.95
C TYR A 75 8.40 6.34 -0.46
N VAL A 76 7.31 6.33 -1.24
CA VAL A 76 7.18 7.10 -2.47
C VAL A 76 5.90 7.93 -2.36
N ILE A 77 6.03 9.25 -2.44
CA ILE A 77 4.89 10.18 -2.37
C ILE A 77 4.70 10.80 -3.74
N TYR A 78 3.51 10.59 -4.30
CA TYR A 78 3.09 11.24 -5.54
C TYR A 78 2.78 12.71 -5.27
N THR A 79 3.30 13.58 -6.13
CA THR A 79 3.03 15.02 -6.10
C THR A 79 2.45 15.45 -7.45
N SER A 80 1.88 16.64 -7.55
CA SER A 80 1.30 17.12 -8.81
C SER A 80 2.37 17.23 -9.91
N GLY A 81 2.29 16.37 -10.91
CA GLY A 81 3.15 16.42 -12.09
C GLY A 81 2.71 17.51 -13.07
N SER A 82 3.68 18.21 -13.65
CA SER A 82 3.46 19.26 -14.66
C SER A 82 2.82 18.74 -15.96
N THR A 83 2.88 17.43 -16.19
CA THR A 83 2.34 16.74 -17.37
C THR A 83 0.87 16.34 -17.19
N GLY A 84 0.21 16.74 -16.09
CA GLY A 84 -1.20 16.48 -15.84
C GLY A 84 -1.51 15.08 -15.26
N LYS A 85 -0.50 14.23 -15.13
CA LYS A 85 -0.54 13.04 -14.28
C LYS A 85 0.47 13.23 -13.14
N PRO A 86 0.11 12.96 -11.88
CA PRO A 86 1.12 12.69 -10.86
C PRO A 86 1.93 11.45 -11.22
#